data_AF-A0A9W8N6Q1-F1
#
_entry.id   AF-A0A9W8N6Q1-F1
#
_cell.length_a   1.000
_cell.length_b   1.000
_cell.length_c   1.000
_cell.angle_alpha   90.00
_cell.angle_beta   90.00
_cell.angle_gamma   90.00
#
_symmetry.space_group_name_H-M   'P 1'
#
loop_
_entity.id
_entity.type
_entity.pdbx_description
1 polymer ?
#
loop_
_entity_poly.entity_id
_entity_poly.type
_entity_poly.pdbx_seq_one_letter_code
_entity_poly.pdbx_strand_id
1 'polypeptide(L)'
;MATKNETIDHQLPNPSSGANLEESQLLAGFNGRLNKLPDTCYTWWNSGALSLLGEDNLVSRGPARRFILEKTQHLIGGFAKYAGGPPDVYHGYMGLAALANMGEPGLAKFDPRLCISADAAARIFNARNALLNPAKRKASSEDGDDDD
;
A
#
# COMPACT_ATOMS: atom_id res chain seq x y z
N MET A 1 -9.13 32.89 0.52
CA MET A 1 -7.91 32.06 0.33
C MET A 1 -7.27 31.91 1.70
N ALA A 2 -7.62 30.86 2.45
CA ALA A 2 -7.08 30.65 3.79
C ALA A 2 -5.84 29.76 3.66
N THR A 3 -4.66 30.31 3.98
CA THR A 3 -3.42 29.55 4.14
C THR A 3 -3.56 28.68 5.39
N LYS A 4 -4.13 27.48 5.24
CA LYS A 4 -4.07 26.46 6.29
C LYS A 4 -2.60 26.15 6.50
N ASN A 5 -2.12 26.44 7.71
CA ASN A 5 -0.74 26.25 8.11
C ASN A 5 -0.47 24.75 8.18
N GLU A 6 0.19 24.19 7.14
CA GLU A 6 0.48 22.75 6.96
C GLU A 6 1.23 22.12 8.13
N THR A 7 1.70 22.91 9.09
CA THR A 7 2.46 22.46 10.27
C THR A 7 1.61 22.14 11.50
N ILE A 8 0.34 22.57 11.55
CA ILE A 8 -0.49 22.39 12.76
C ILE A 8 -0.86 20.92 12.99
N ASP A 9 -1.16 20.18 11.92
CA ASP A 9 -1.53 18.75 12.00
C ASP A 9 -0.32 17.81 12.09
N HIS A 10 0.90 18.37 12.09
CA HIS A 10 2.17 17.66 11.98
C HIS A 10 3.22 18.11 13.01
N GLN A 11 2.80 18.72 14.12
CA GLN A 11 3.73 18.99 15.21
C GLN A 11 4.36 17.68 15.70
N LEU A 12 5.67 17.56 15.49
CA LEU A 12 6.45 16.50 16.11
C LEU A 12 6.37 16.69 17.64
N PRO A 13 6.26 15.61 18.43
CA PRO A 13 6.29 15.71 19.88
C PRO A 13 7.50 16.52 20.33
N ASN A 14 7.30 17.50 21.22
CA ASN A 14 8.39 18.27 21.78
C ASN A 14 9.27 17.33 22.62
N PRO A 15 10.53 17.06 22.24
CA PRO A 15 11.37 16.12 22.98
C PRO A 15 11.68 16.61 24.41
N SER A 16 11.48 17.91 24.68
CA SER A 16 11.66 18.52 26.00
C SER A 16 10.44 18.36 26.93
N SER A 17 9.28 17.90 26.44
CA SER A 17 8.04 17.90 27.24
C SER A 17 7.87 16.68 28.15
N GLY A 18 8.93 15.89 28.37
CA GLY A 18 8.87 14.71 29.25
C GLY A 18 7.83 13.67 28.82
N ALA A 19 7.46 13.67 27.54
CA ALA A 19 6.48 12.71 27.02
C ALA A 19 7.06 11.30 27.15
N ASN A 20 6.35 10.46 27.90
CA ASN A 20 6.67 9.05 28.07
C ASN A 20 6.55 8.39 26.68
N LEU A 21 7.69 8.19 25.99
CA LEU A 21 7.76 7.62 24.64
C LEU A 21 7.13 6.21 24.55
N GLU A 22 6.95 5.56 25.70
CA GLU A 22 6.32 4.25 25.89
C GLU A 22 4.79 4.25 25.68
N GLU A 23 4.09 5.36 25.95
CA GLU A 23 2.62 5.34 26.11
C GLU A 23 1.84 5.85 24.90
N SER A 24 2.47 6.57 23.96
CA SER A 24 1.91 6.73 22.63
C SER A 24 2.54 5.68 21.73
N GLN A 25 1.79 4.66 21.32
CA GLN A 25 2.16 3.91 20.13
C GLN A 25 2.16 4.90 18.95
N LEU A 26 3.31 5.51 18.69
CA LEU A 26 3.46 6.67 17.80
C LEU A 26 2.83 6.33 16.45
N LEU A 27 1.95 7.20 15.97
CA LEU A 27 1.49 7.16 14.58
C LEU A 27 2.70 7.47 13.70
N ALA A 28 3.08 6.52 12.84
CA ALA A 28 4.27 6.66 12.00
C ALA A 28 3.90 6.38 10.55
N GLY A 29 4.03 7.39 9.70
CA GLY A 29 4.01 7.25 8.24
C GLY A 29 5.43 7.23 7.67
N PHE A 30 5.54 6.95 6.38
CA PHE A 30 6.81 6.99 5.67
C PHE A 30 6.96 8.29 4.89
N ASN A 31 8.21 8.73 4.71
CA ASN A 31 8.59 9.85 3.85
C ASN A 31 9.54 9.37 2.74
N GLY A 32 9.60 10.11 1.64
CA GLY A 32 10.45 9.73 0.50
C GLY A 32 11.92 10.10 0.67
N ARG A 33 12.22 11.00 1.61
CA ARG A 33 13.57 11.50 1.92
C ARG A 33 13.65 11.88 3.39
N LEU A 34 14.86 11.80 3.94
CA LEU A 34 15.15 12.22 5.32
C LEU A 34 14.64 13.64 5.60
N ASN A 35 14.17 13.85 6.82
CA ASN A 35 13.67 15.14 7.32
C ASN A 35 12.50 15.75 6.50
N LYS A 36 11.71 14.92 5.81
CA LYS A 36 10.45 15.33 5.18
C LYS A 36 9.25 14.77 5.94
N LEU A 37 8.11 15.45 5.81
CA LEU A 37 6.84 14.98 6.36
C LEU A 37 6.43 13.64 5.73
N PRO A 38 5.69 12.80 6.48
CA PRO A 38 5.16 11.56 5.96
C PRO A 38 4.08 11.82 4.89
N ASP A 39 3.92 10.84 4.01
CA ASP A 39 2.97 10.83 2.89
C ASP A 39 2.34 9.44 2.82
N THR A 40 1.04 9.35 2.60
CA THR A 40 0.33 8.08 2.38
C THR A 40 1.04 7.20 1.35
N CYS A 41 1.45 7.76 0.21
CA CYS A 41 2.01 6.96 -0.88
C CYS A 41 3.36 6.33 -0.52
N TYR A 42 4.17 6.99 0.31
CA TYR A 42 5.46 6.43 0.74
C TYR A 42 5.29 5.25 1.69
N THR A 43 4.13 5.09 2.32
CA THR A 43 3.85 3.88 3.08
C THR A 43 3.85 2.66 2.18
N TRP A 44 3.30 2.78 0.95
CA TRP A 44 3.45 1.74 -0.06
C TRP A 44 4.88 1.70 -0.62
N TRP A 45 5.42 2.81 -1.13
CA TRP A 45 6.73 2.77 -1.82
C TRP A 45 7.85 2.19 -0.96
N ASN A 46 7.88 2.51 0.33
CA ASN A 46 8.93 2.03 1.22
C ASN A 46 8.63 0.62 1.74
N SER A 47 7.39 0.32 2.17
CA SER A 47 7.07 -1.04 2.65
C SER A 47 7.06 -2.08 1.53
N GLY A 48 6.61 -1.71 0.33
CA GLY A 48 6.66 -2.55 -0.86
C GLY A 48 8.09 -2.87 -1.28
N ALA A 49 8.98 -1.87 -1.27
CA ALA A 49 10.41 -2.10 -1.52
C ALA A 49 11.04 -3.05 -0.49
N LEU A 50 10.72 -2.88 0.80
CA LEU A 50 11.19 -3.78 1.86
C LEU A 50 10.65 -5.21 1.67
N SER A 51 9.38 -5.36 1.27
CA SER A 51 8.79 -6.66 0.97
C SER A 51 9.50 -7.37 -0.20
N LEU A 52 9.87 -6.63 -1.24
CA LEU A 52 10.67 -7.17 -2.36
C LEU A 52 12.08 -7.60 -1.94
N LEU A 53 12.64 -6.97 -0.91
CA LEU A 53 13.93 -7.32 -0.31
C LEU A 53 13.82 -8.47 0.72
N GLY A 54 12.61 -8.89 1.08
CA GLY A 54 12.38 -9.89 2.13
C GLY A 54 12.54 -9.34 3.56
N GLU A 55 12.51 -8.02 3.73
CA GLU A 55 12.77 -7.31 4.99
C GLU A 55 11.48 -6.74 5.61
N ASP A 56 10.38 -7.49 5.51
CA ASP A 56 9.05 -7.10 5.97
C ASP A 56 8.98 -6.81 7.49
N ASN A 57 9.88 -7.41 8.26
CA ASN A 57 10.03 -7.25 9.70
C ASN A 57 10.55 -5.85 10.10
N LEU A 58 11.17 -5.11 9.18
CA LEU A 58 11.62 -3.73 9.42
C LEU A 58 10.46 -2.72 9.40
N VAL A 59 9.30 -3.11 8.85
CA VAL A 59 8.12 -2.24 8.79
C VAL A 59 7.38 -2.27 10.13
N SER A 60 7.26 -1.12 10.77
CA SER A 60 6.38 -0.93 11.94
C SER A 60 4.90 -0.92 11.50
N ARG A 61 4.33 -2.10 11.24
CA ARG A 61 3.00 -2.27 10.61
C ARG A 61 1.86 -1.61 11.38
N GLY A 62 1.81 -1.75 12.71
CA GLY A 62 0.75 -1.15 13.53
C GLY A 62 0.70 0.38 13.40
N PRO A 63 1.80 1.09 13.70
CA PRO A 63 1.94 2.52 13.44
C PRO A 63 1.61 2.97 12.01
N ALA A 64 2.12 2.25 10.99
CA ALA A 64 1.90 2.57 9.58
C ALA A 64 0.43 2.41 9.16
N ARG A 65 -0.22 1.32 9.61
CA ARG A 65 -1.65 1.09 9.40
C ARG A 65 -2.50 2.20 9.99
N ARG A 66 -2.24 2.58 11.25
CA ARG A 66 -2.97 3.67 11.91
C ARG A 66 -2.73 5.02 11.25
N PHE A 67 -1.51 5.31 10.76
CA PHE A 67 -1.27 6.52 9.97
C PHE A 67 -2.20 6.60 8.74
N ILE A 68 -2.33 5.51 7.97
CA ILE A 68 -3.22 5.47 6.80
C ILE A 68 -4.69 5.63 7.22
N LEU A 69 -5.17 4.80 8.17
CA LEU A 69 -6.60 4.73 8.50
C LEU A 69 -7.09 5.89 9.38
N GLU A 70 -6.28 6.35 10.32
CA GLU A 70 -6.71 7.34 11.32
C GLU A 70 -6.30 8.77 10.97
N LYS A 71 -5.27 8.95 10.11
CA LYS A 71 -4.79 10.30 9.75
C LYS A 71 -5.10 10.69 8.32
N THR A 72 -4.96 9.79 7.36
CA THR A 72 -5.05 10.18 5.94
C THR A 72 -6.32 9.70 5.25
N GLN A 73 -7.13 8.85 5.89
CA GLN A 73 -8.45 8.50 5.40
C GLN A 73 -9.40 9.71 5.46
N HIS A 74 -10.15 9.93 4.38
CA HIS A 74 -11.05 11.06 4.29
C HIS A 74 -12.51 10.66 4.53
N LEU A 75 -13.32 11.58 5.06
CA LEU A 75 -14.73 11.36 5.41
C LEU A 75 -15.59 10.86 4.24
N ILE A 76 -15.30 11.34 3.01
CA ILE A 76 -16.04 10.94 1.80
C ILE A 76 -15.53 9.63 1.18
N GLY A 77 -14.57 8.96 1.84
CA GLY A 77 -13.83 7.83 1.29
C GLY A 77 -12.53 8.25 0.59
N GLY A 78 -11.70 7.24 0.29
CA GLY A 78 -10.35 7.44 -0.23
C GLY A 78 -9.35 7.92 0.82
N PHE A 79 -8.12 8.13 0.38
CA PHE A 79 -7.01 8.59 1.21
C PHE A 79 -6.40 9.86 0.59
N ALA A 80 -6.02 10.79 1.44
CA ALA A 80 -5.27 11.98 1.08
C ALA A 80 -3.76 11.73 1.21
N LYS A 81 -2.96 12.66 0.68
CA LYS A 81 -1.51 12.69 0.90
C LYS A 81 -1.12 12.80 2.38
N TYR A 82 -1.78 13.71 3.08
CA TYR A 82 -1.51 14.09 4.46
C TYR A 82 -2.84 14.31 5.21
N ALA A 83 -2.76 14.47 6.53
CA ALA A 83 -3.95 14.60 7.38
C ALA A 83 -4.76 15.85 7.04
N GLY A 84 -6.08 15.70 6.90
CA GLY A 84 -6.98 16.83 6.57
C GLY A 84 -6.88 17.34 5.12
N GLY A 85 -6.04 16.73 4.28
CA GLY A 85 -5.99 17.01 2.85
C GLY A 85 -7.18 16.41 2.08
N PRO A 86 -7.44 16.86 0.85
CA PRO A 86 -8.43 16.22 -0.01
C PRO A 86 -7.95 14.83 -0.46
N PRO A 87 -8.84 13.83 -0.58
CA PRO A 87 -8.49 12.53 -1.12
C PRO A 87 -8.35 12.60 -2.63
N ASP A 88 -7.53 11.71 -3.20
CA ASP A 88 -7.41 11.54 -4.63
C ASP A 88 -7.22 10.07 -5.02
N VAL A 89 -7.36 9.76 -6.31
CA VAL A 89 -7.29 8.37 -6.82
C VAL A 89 -5.92 7.76 -6.56
N TYR A 90 -4.84 8.55 -6.65
CA TYR A 90 -3.49 8.06 -6.49
C TYR A 90 -3.20 7.66 -5.04
N HIS A 91 -3.39 8.56 -4.08
CA HIS A 91 -3.20 8.23 -2.67
C HIS A 91 -4.26 7.24 -2.16
N GLY A 92 -5.48 7.30 -2.72
CA GLY A 92 -6.51 6.29 -2.52
C GLY A 92 -6.01 4.88 -2.83
N TYR A 93 -5.46 4.68 -4.02
CA TYR A 93 -4.92 3.39 -4.44
C TYR A 93 -3.65 3.01 -3.66
N MET A 94 -2.70 3.93 -3.48
CA MET A 94 -1.44 3.65 -2.77
C MET A 94 -1.66 3.33 -1.29
N GLY A 95 -2.65 3.95 -0.63
CA GLY A 95 -3.05 3.62 0.72
C GLY A 95 -3.59 2.19 0.81
N LEU A 96 -4.47 1.80 -0.12
CA LEU A 96 -4.97 0.42 -0.21
C LEU A 96 -3.86 -0.59 -0.53
N ALA A 97 -2.93 -0.25 -1.43
CA ALA A 97 -1.79 -1.09 -1.76
C ALA A 97 -0.91 -1.35 -0.54
N ALA A 98 -0.60 -0.31 0.24
CA ALA A 98 0.17 -0.44 1.48
C ALA A 98 -0.56 -1.32 2.51
N LEU A 99 -1.86 -1.09 2.72
CA LEU A 99 -2.67 -1.90 3.63
C LEU A 99 -2.72 -3.37 3.19
N ALA A 100 -2.96 -3.63 1.90
CA ALA A 100 -3.01 -4.99 1.36
C ALA A 100 -1.65 -5.69 1.48
N ASN A 101 -0.54 -4.98 1.21
CA ASN A 101 0.82 -5.48 1.39
C ASN A 101 1.12 -5.84 2.85
N MET A 102 0.58 -5.08 3.81
CA MET A 102 0.70 -5.38 5.24
C MET A 102 -0.26 -6.47 5.74
N GLY A 103 -1.15 -6.97 4.88
CA GLY A 103 -2.11 -8.03 5.20
C GLY A 103 -3.40 -7.53 5.87
N GLU A 104 -3.85 -6.32 5.53
CA GLU A 104 -5.09 -5.74 6.07
C GLU A 104 -6.30 -6.67 5.87
N PRO A 105 -7.05 -6.98 6.94
CA PRO A 105 -8.27 -7.76 6.84
C PRO A 105 -9.28 -7.15 5.86
N GLY A 106 -9.88 -8.01 5.02
CA GLY A 106 -10.86 -7.58 4.01
C GLY A 106 -10.25 -7.10 2.69
N LEU A 107 -8.92 -6.98 2.59
CA LEU A 107 -8.24 -6.75 1.32
C LEU A 107 -7.72 -8.06 0.72
N ALA A 108 -7.70 -8.12 -0.61
CA ALA A 108 -7.15 -9.27 -1.33
C ALA A 108 -5.63 -9.35 -1.13
N LYS A 109 -5.07 -10.56 -1.28
CA LYS A 109 -3.61 -10.75 -1.33
C LYS A 109 -3.01 -9.85 -2.41
N PHE A 110 -1.86 -9.26 -2.11
CA PHE A 110 -1.20 -8.27 -2.95
C PHE A 110 0.10 -8.82 -3.53
N ASP A 111 0.40 -8.48 -4.79
CA ASP A 111 1.70 -8.75 -5.40
C ASP A 111 2.53 -7.47 -5.39
N PRO A 112 3.59 -7.40 -4.56
CA PRO A 112 4.36 -6.17 -4.43
C PRO A 112 5.26 -5.87 -5.64
N ARG A 113 5.52 -6.86 -6.51
CA ARG A 113 6.38 -6.69 -7.70
C ARG A 113 5.66 -5.92 -8.79
N LEU A 114 4.37 -6.23 -8.95
CA LEU A 114 3.52 -5.62 -9.97
C LEU A 114 2.62 -4.52 -9.41
N CYS A 115 2.59 -4.33 -8.08
CA CYS A 115 1.71 -3.37 -7.40
C CYS A 115 0.25 -3.55 -7.82
N ILE A 116 -0.25 -4.79 -7.74
CA ILE A 116 -1.62 -5.20 -8.09
C ILE A 116 -2.06 -6.36 -7.18
N SER A 117 -3.32 -6.79 -7.29
CA SER A 117 -3.76 -8.01 -6.60
C SER A 117 -2.99 -9.25 -7.09
N ALA A 118 -2.76 -10.20 -6.18
CA ALA A 118 -2.11 -11.46 -6.50
C ALA A 118 -2.89 -12.26 -7.57
N ASP A 119 -4.22 -12.13 -7.60
CA ASP A 119 -5.06 -12.71 -8.66
C ASP A 119 -4.75 -12.12 -10.03
N ALA A 120 -4.69 -10.78 -10.14
CA ALA A 120 -4.36 -10.12 -11.40
C ALA A 120 -2.93 -10.49 -11.86
N ALA A 121 -1.98 -10.56 -10.93
CA ALA A 121 -0.61 -11.01 -11.22
C ALA A 121 -0.59 -12.46 -11.76
N ALA A 122 -1.35 -13.37 -11.15
CA ALA A 122 -1.45 -14.76 -11.60
C ALA A 122 -2.08 -14.87 -13.00
N ARG A 123 -3.10 -14.07 -13.29
CA ARG A 123 -3.72 -14.00 -14.63
C ARG A 123 -2.73 -13.53 -15.69
N ILE A 124 -1.94 -12.49 -15.39
CA ILE A 124 -0.88 -11.99 -16.28
C ILE A 124 0.17 -13.08 -16.52
N PHE A 125 0.61 -13.76 -15.46
CA PHE A 125 1.59 -14.84 -15.55
C PHE A 125 1.10 -16.00 -16.43
N ASN A 126 -0.14 -16.45 -16.21
CA ASN A 126 -0.74 -17.54 -16.99
C ASN A 126 -0.92 -17.17 -18.46
N ALA A 127 -1.41 -15.96 -18.74
CA ALA A 127 -1.55 -15.45 -20.11
C ALA A 127 -0.20 -15.38 -20.83
N ARG A 128 0.85 -14.86 -20.15
CA ARG A 128 2.21 -14.83 -20.69
C ARG A 128 2.72 -16.24 -20.99
N ASN A 129 2.55 -17.20 -20.09
CA ASN A 129 3.01 -18.57 -20.30
C ASN A 129 2.30 -19.27 -21.46
N ALA A 130 1.00 -19.01 -21.64
CA ALA A 130 0.23 -19.53 -22.76
C ALA A 130 0.71 -18.96 -24.11
N LEU A 131 1.07 -17.67 -24.15
CA LEU A 131 1.62 -17.02 -25.34
C LEU A 131 3.02 -17.53 -25.71
N LEU A 132 3.86 -17.80 -24.71
CA LEU A 132 5.23 -18.27 -24.92
C LEU A 132 5.32 -19.77 -25.23
N ASN A 133 4.32 -20.57 -24.87
CA ASN A 133 4.28 -22.02 -25.09
C ASN A 133 3.08 -22.45 -25.96
N PRO A 134 3.06 -22.09 -27.25
CA PRO A 134 1.91 -22.34 -28.13
C PRO A 134 1.60 -23.84 -28.34
N ALA A 135 2.58 -24.73 -28.14
CA ALA A 135 2.40 -26.18 -28.28
C ALA A 135 1.38 -26.78 -27.29
N LYS A 136 1.22 -26.21 -26.09
CA LYS A 136 0.20 -26.66 -25.12
C LYS A 136 -1.23 -26.29 -25.52
N ARG A 137 -1.40 -25.32 -26.43
CA ARG A 137 -2.71 -24.80 -26.83
C ARG A 137 -3.40 -25.65 -27.89
N LYS A 138 -2.63 -26.39 -28.72
CA LYS A 138 -3.15 -27.36 -29.69
C LYS A 138 -3.63 -28.65 -29.03
N ALA A 139 -2.90 -29.17 -28.05
CA ALA A 139 -3.28 -30.40 -27.35
C ALA A 139 -4.61 -30.29 -26.59
N SER A 140 -4.99 -29.10 -26.10
CA SER A 140 -6.27 -28.90 -25.41
C SER A 140 -7.47 -28.67 -26.32
N SER A 141 -7.27 -28.49 -27.63
CA SER A 141 -8.34 -28.27 -28.60
C SER A 141 -8.66 -29.50 -29.45
N GLU A 142 -7.84 -30.54 -29.37
CA GLU A 142 -8.00 -31.77 -30.17
C GLU A 142 -8.74 -32.89 -29.40
N ASP A 143 -9.00 -32.73 -28.09
CA ASP A 143 -9.67 -33.75 -27.23
C ASP A 143 -11.17 -33.44 -26.97
N GLY A 144 -11.81 -32.58 -27.77
CA GLY A 144 -13.15 -32.02 -27.47
C GLY A 144 -14.28 -32.33 -28.44
N ASP A 145 -14.05 -33.08 -29.53
CA ASP A 145 -15.03 -33.25 -30.63
C ASP A 145 -15.43 -34.72 -30.89
N ASP A 146 -15.29 -35.62 -29.91
CA ASP A 146 -15.83 -36.98 -29.99
C ASP A 146 -16.93 -37.17 -28.93
N ASP A 147 -18.18 -36.87 -29.29
CA ASP A 147 -19.38 -37.53 -28.75
C ASP A 147 -20.56 -37.30 -29.73
N ASP A 148 -20.93 -38.39 -30.43
CA ASP A 148 -22.14 -38.62 -31.24
C ASP A 148 -23.43 -38.53 -30.40
#